data_AF-A0A8C7WSW2-F1
#
_entry.id   AF-A0A8C7WSW2-F1
#
_cell.length_a   1.000
_cell.length_b   1.000
_cell.length_c   1.000
_cell.angle_alpha   90.00
_cell.angle_beta   90.00
_cell.angle_gamma   90.00
#
_symmetry.space_group_name_H-M   'P 1'
#
loop_
_entity.id
_entity.type
_entity.pdbx_description
1 polymer ?
#
loop_
_entity_poly.entity_id
_entity_poly.type
_entity_poly.pdbx_seq_one_letter_code
_entity_poly.pdbx_strand_id
1 'polypeptide(L)'
;MIPCLTLPSGFREGLEEVLPAEAHRLATDRLYVSITHSQTGRNRTVSTFSSREELIKVLLASSFVPLYAGLKPVEFRGQRWMDGGFTDSLPILPVGRTITVSPFAGLQDVCPVHGGLLDVQLRLANMSIMLSLENVRRLTRALFPPPPSTMHFLWEEGFEDAVRFLQREGFMEA
;
A
#
# COMPACT_ATOMS: atom_id res chain seq x y z
N MET A 1 16.40 16.72 -14.47
CA MET A 1 15.68 15.47 -14.84
C MET A 1 14.70 15.20 -13.72
N ILE A 2 13.38 15.23 -14.00
CA ILE A 2 12.37 15.03 -12.95
C ILE A 2 12.38 13.51 -12.61
N PRO A 3 12.70 13.09 -11.38
CA PRO A 3 12.82 11.67 -11.00
C PRO A 3 11.52 10.86 -11.14
N CYS A 4 10.40 11.54 -11.36
CA CYS A 4 9.05 10.98 -11.35
C CYS A 4 8.73 10.10 -12.58
N LEU A 5 9.36 10.36 -13.73
CA LEU A 5 8.99 9.70 -15.00
C LEU A 5 9.57 8.28 -15.19
N THR A 6 10.42 7.80 -14.28
CA THR A 6 11.07 6.47 -14.36
C THR A 6 10.51 5.44 -13.38
N LEU A 7 9.52 5.81 -12.56
CA LEU A 7 8.98 4.94 -11.51
C LEU A 7 8.36 3.64 -12.04
N PRO A 8 7.57 3.62 -13.13
CA PRO A 8 6.97 2.37 -13.61
C PRO A 8 7.99 1.36 -14.14
N SER A 9 9.02 1.84 -14.86
CA SER A 9 10.07 0.97 -15.41
C SER A 9 10.97 0.43 -14.31
N GLY A 10 11.42 1.28 -13.39
CA GLY A 10 12.26 0.84 -12.26
C GLY A 10 11.52 -0.10 -11.30
N PHE A 11 10.22 0.14 -11.05
CA PHE A 11 9.44 -0.77 -10.22
C PHE A 11 9.22 -2.13 -10.89
N ARG A 12 8.95 -2.15 -12.20
CA ARG A 12 8.85 -3.39 -12.96
C ARG A 12 10.15 -4.18 -12.93
N GLU A 13 11.28 -3.52 -13.22
CA GLU A 13 12.61 -4.14 -13.20
C GLU A 13 12.91 -4.75 -11.83
N GLY A 14 12.63 -4.03 -10.74
CA GLY A 14 12.81 -4.55 -9.38
C GLY A 14 11.92 -5.76 -9.06
N LEU A 15 10.67 -5.76 -9.52
CA LEU A 15 9.79 -6.93 -9.38
C LEU A 15 10.29 -8.14 -10.19
N GLU A 16 10.80 -7.89 -11.41
CA GLU A 16 11.40 -8.91 -12.27
C GLU A 16 12.74 -9.44 -11.73
N GLU A 17 13.45 -8.67 -10.91
CA GLU A 17 14.67 -9.11 -10.24
C GLU A 17 14.37 -9.96 -8.98
N VAL A 18 13.44 -9.50 -8.14
CA VAL A 18 13.22 -10.08 -6.80
C VAL A 18 12.25 -11.28 -6.81
N LEU A 19 11.23 -11.27 -7.68
CA LEU A 19 10.20 -12.30 -7.64
C LEU A 19 10.69 -13.61 -8.26
N PRO A 20 10.50 -14.79 -7.64
CA PRO A 20 10.83 -16.07 -8.26
C PRO A 20 9.95 -16.36 -9.49
N ALA A 21 10.39 -17.33 -10.32
CA ALA A 21 9.68 -17.72 -11.54
C ALA A 21 8.22 -18.18 -11.25
N GLU A 22 8.02 -18.93 -10.17
CA GLU A 22 6.72 -19.44 -9.72
C GLU A 22 5.94 -18.50 -8.77
N ALA A 23 6.34 -17.22 -8.62
CA ALA A 23 5.71 -16.28 -7.69
C ALA A 23 4.18 -16.22 -7.80
N HIS A 24 3.64 -16.27 -9.01
CA HIS A 24 2.19 -16.29 -9.29
C HIS A 24 1.47 -17.49 -8.66
N ARG A 25 2.11 -18.65 -8.58
CA ARG A 25 1.57 -19.85 -7.92
C ARG A 25 1.63 -19.72 -6.41
N LEU A 26 2.75 -19.20 -5.89
CA LEU A 26 2.95 -18.98 -4.46
C LEU A 26 2.00 -17.92 -3.89
N ALA A 27 1.66 -16.91 -4.69
CA ALA A 27 0.78 -15.81 -4.33
C ALA A 27 -0.71 -16.13 -4.49
N THR A 28 -1.06 -17.11 -5.34
CA THR A 28 -2.47 -17.46 -5.58
C THR A 28 -3.15 -17.89 -4.28
N ASP A 29 -4.30 -17.30 -3.99
CA ASP A 29 -5.12 -17.48 -2.78
C ASP A 29 -4.40 -17.17 -1.45
N ARG A 30 -3.23 -16.49 -1.53
CA ARG A 30 -2.44 -16.04 -0.38
C ARG A 30 -2.16 -14.54 -0.41
N LEU A 31 -2.19 -13.93 -1.59
CA LEU A 31 -2.06 -12.50 -1.82
C LEU A 31 -3.36 -11.99 -2.44
N TYR A 32 -3.90 -10.91 -1.87
CA TYR A 32 -5.09 -10.24 -2.35
C TYR A 32 -4.73 -8.81 -2.70
N VAL A 33 -4.82 -8.45 -3.98
CA VAL A 33 -4.41 -7.14 -4.48
C VAL A 33 -5.62 -6.32 -4.87
N SER A 34 -5.78 -5.16 -4.24
CA SER A 34 -6.83 -4.18 -4.54
C SER A 34 -6.42 -3.34 -5.74
N ILE A 35 -7.30 -3.22 -6.74
CA ILE A 35 -7.11 -2.35 -7.91
C ILE A 35 -8.38 -1.54 -8.19
N THR A 36 -8.19 -0.28 -8.61
CA THR A 36 -9.30 0.62 -8.94
C THR A 36 -9.50 0.69 -10.44
N HIS A 37 -10.72 0.44 -10.92
CA HIS A 37 -11.06 0.60 -12.34
C HIS A 37 -11.04 2.09 -12.73
N SER A 38 -10.20 2.47 -13.69
CA SER A 38 -9.88 3.88 -13.95
C SER A 38 -11.06 4.73 -14.42
N GLN A 39 -12.00 4.13 -15.17
CA GLN A 39 -13.19 4.85 -15.66
C GLN A 39 -14.38 4.84 -14.71
N THR A 40 -14.67 3.69 -14.09
CA THR A 40 -15.89 3.51 -13.27
C THR A 40 -15.65 3.80 -11.79
N GLY A 41 -14.40 3.92 -11.34
CA GLY A 41 -14.05 4.11 -9.94
C GLY A 41 -14.42 2.92 -9.04
N ARG A 42 -14.67 1.74 -9.61
CA ARG A 42 -15.02 0.53 -8.86
C ARG A 42 -13.79 -0.25 -8.45
N ASN A 43 -13.83 -0.81 -7.25
CA ASN A 43 -12.79 -1.70 -6.76
C ASN A 43 -12.88 -3.09 -7.40
N ARG A 44 -11.73 -3.75 -7.51
CA ARG A 44 -11.62 -5.20 -7.71
C ARG A 44 -10.47 -5.74 -6.88
N THR A 45 -10.71 -6.83 -6.17
CA THR A 45 -9.65 -7.63 -5.56
C THR A 45 -9.23 -8.76 -6.50
N VAL A 46 -7.93 -8.93 -6.72
CA VAL A 46 -7.34 -10.02 -7.51
C VAL A 46 -6.51 -10.91 -6.60
N SER A 47 -6.80 -12.21 -6.58
CA SER A 47 -6.08 -13.18 -5.75
C SER A 47 -5.56 -14.39 -6.51
N THR A 48 -5.84 -14.50 -7.81
CA THR A 48 -5.44 -15.62 -8.66
C THR A 48 -4.68 -15.10 -9.87
N PHE A 49 -3.56 -15.76 -10.19
CA PHE A 49 -2.62 -15.31 -11.21
C PHE A 49 -2.22 -16.46 -12.12
N SER A 50 -2.45 -16.34 -13.44
CA SER A 50 -2.12 -17.39 -14.42
C SER A 50 -0.63 -17.45 -14.78
N SER A 51 0.11 -16.37 -14.53
CA SER A 51 1.55 -16.28 -14.83
C SER A 51 2.25 -15.24 -13.96
N ARG A 52 3.59 -15.31 -13.88
CA ARG A 52 4.43 -14.31 -13.19
C ARG A 52 4.23 -12.92 -13.77
N GLU A 53 4.11 -12.81 -15.08
CA GLU A 53 3.82 -11.55 -15.77
C GLU A 53 2.46 -10.98 -15.35
N GLU A 54 1.43 -11.82 -15.22
CA GLU A 54 0.12 -11.37 -14.76
C GLU A 54 0.18 -10.84 -13.31
N LEU A 55 0.90 -11.53 -12.41
CA LEU A 55 1.13 -11.03 -11.05
C LEU A 55 1.83 -9.66 -11.06
N ILE A 56 2.94 -9.53 -11.79
CA ILE A 56 3.68 -8.26 -11.91
C ILE A 56 2.78 -7.15 -12.43
N LYS A 57 1.97 -7.43 -13.46
CA LYS A 57 1.03 -6.46 -14.03
C LYS A 57 -0.05 -6.01 -13.04
N VAL A 58 -0.56 -6.91 -12.21
CA VAL A 58 -1.54 -6.57 -11.16
C VAL A 58 -0.88 -5.71 -10.07
N LEU A 59 0.36 -6.02 -9.67
CA LEU A 59 1.12 -5.20 -8.73
C LEU A 59 1.40 -3.80 -9.30
N LEU A 60 1.80 -3.70 -10.57
CA LEU A 60 1.98 -2.43 -11.27
C LEU A 60 0.69 -1.61 -11.29
N ALA A 61 -0.46 -2.24 -11.56
CA ALA A 61 -1.76 -1.57 -11.52
C ALA A 61 -2.09 -1.05 -10.11
N SER A 62 -1.87 -1.87 -9.09
CA SER A 62 -2.15 -1.55 -7.68
C SER A 62 -1.30 -0.42 -7.12
N SER A 63 -0.13 -0.15 -7.70
CA SER A 63 0.77 0.93 -7.30
C SER A 63 0.78 2.11 -8.28
N PHE A 64 -0.09 2.10 -9.30
CA PHE A 64 -0.16 3.17 -10.29
C PHE A 64 -0.99 4.34 -9.75
N VAL A 65 -0.33 5.26 -9.03
CA VAL A 65 -0.95 6.52 -8.60
C VAL A 65 -0.99 7.49 -9.79
N PRO A 66 -2.18 7.87 -10.31
CA PRO A 66 -2.27 8.77 -11.46
C PRO A 66 -1.53 10.09 -11.23
N LEU A 67 -0.97 10.67 -12.29
CA LEU A 67 -0.12 11.88 -12.29
C LEU A 67 1.27 11.69 -11.67
N TYR A 68 1.41 10.77 -10.72
CA TYR A 68 2.68 10.42 -10.09
C TYR A 68 3.41 9.31 -10.87
N ALA A 69 2.77 8.16 -11.04
CA ALA A 69 3.32 7.02 -11.78
C ALA A 69 3.14 7.15 -13.31
N GLY A 70 2.61 8.27 -13.81
CA GLY A 70 2.38 8.55 -15.22
C GLY A 70 0.92 8.86 -15.56
N LEU A 71 0.62 8.93 -16.86
CA LEU A 71 -0.69 9.33 -17.37
C LEU A 71 -1.53 8.17 -17.91
N LYS A 72 -0.92 7.01 -18.19
CA LYS A 72 -1.58 5.86 -18.80
C LYS A 72 -1.79 4.77 -17.75
N PRO A 73 -3.03 4.51 -17.32
CA PRO A 73 -3.34 3.39 -16.42
C PRO A 73 -2.91 2.05 -17.01
N VAL A 74 -2.68 1.07 -16.14
CA VAL A 74 -2.20 -0.26 -16.53
C VAL A 74 -3.34 -1.06 -17.15
N GLU A 75 -3.09 -1.65 -18.32
CA GLU A 75 -4.04 -2.53 -18.97
C GLU A 75 -3.93 -3.95 -18.39
N PHE A 76 -5.03 -4.46 -17.84
CA PHE A 76 -5.14 -5.81 -17.31
C PHE A 76 -6.51 -6.40 -17.68
N ARG A 77 -6.48 -7.55 -18.36
CA ARG A 77 -7.64 -8.29 -18.90
C ARG A 77 -8.62 -7.39 -19.69
N GLY A 78 -8.08 -6.59 -20.62
CA GLY A 78 -8.84 -5.71 -21.50
C GLY A 78 -9.45 -4.48 -20.82
N GLN A 79 -9.12 -4.23 -19.55
CA GLN A 79 -9.60 -3.09 -18.77
C GLN A 79 -8.41 -2.28 -18.23
N ARG A 80 -8.67 -1.04 -17.85
CA ARG A 80 -7.64 -0.10 -17.37
C ARG A 80 -7.77 0.10 -15.86
N TRP A 81 -6.66 -0.07 -15.15
CA TRP A 81 -6.60 -0.12 -13.70
C TRP A 81 -5.54 0.82 -13.17
N MET A 82 -5.79 1.30 -11.95
CA MET A 82 -4.91 2.19 -11.20
C MET A 82 -4.92 1.78 -9.72
N ASP A 83 -4.17 2.53 -8.92
CA ASP A 83 -3.90 2.22 -7.53
C ASP A 83 -5.17 1.85 -6.72
N GLY A 84 -5.08 0.77 -5.96
CA GLY A 84 -6.18 0.23 -5.16
C GLY A 84 -6.61 1.17 -4.03
N GLY A 85 -5.69 1.99 -3.53
CA GLY A 85 -5.90 2.93 -2.44
C GLY A 85 -6.85 4.07 -2.77
N PHE A 86 -7.29 4.22 -4.03
CA PHE A 86 -8.39 5.13 -4.38
C PHE A 86 -9.77 4.56 -4.01
N THR A 87 -9.90 3.26 -3.79
CA THR A 87 -11.18 2.61 -3.46
C THR A 87 -11.12 1.75 -2.20
N ASP A 88 -10.06 0.97 -2.02
CA ASP A 88 -9.84 0.13 -0.85
C ASP A 88 -8.34 0.01 -0.54
N SER A 89 -7.88 0.84 0.40
CA SER A 89 -6.50 0.94 0.89
C SER A 89 -6.17 -0.09 1.98
N LEU A 90 -7.18 -0.66 2.63
CA LEU A 90 -7.02 -1.63 3.73
C LEU A 90 -8.03 -2.76 3.55
N PRO A 91 -7.81 -3.64 2.56
CA PRO A 91 -8.69 -4.79 2.34
C PRO A 91 -8.70 -5.68 3.59
N ILE A 92 -9.90 -5.94 4.11
CA ILE A 92 -10.11 -6.84 5.25
C ILE A 92 -10.58 -8.19 4.72
N LEU A 93 -9.86 -9.26 5.06
CA LEU A 93 -10.23 -10.60 4.63
C LEU A 93 -11.48 -11.08 5.40
N PRO A 94 -12.40 -11.79 4.75
CA PRO A 94 -13.66 -12.22 5.38
C PRO A 94 -13.45 -13.33 6.43
N VAL A 95 -12.26 -13.92 6.50
CA VAL A 95 -11.94 -15.04 7.38
C VAL A 95 -10.70 -14.71 8.21
N GLY A 96 -10.76 -15.00 9.51
CA GLY A 96 -9.67 -14.80 10.45
C GLY A 96 -9.54 -13.36 10.95
N ARG A 97 -8.55 -13.12 11.81
CA ARG A 97 -8.16 -11.78 12.27
C ARG A 97 -7.23 -11.16 11.24
N THR A 98 -7.67 -10.10 10.57
CA THR A 98 -6.79 -9.28 9.72
C THR A 98 -6.04 -8.29 10.60
N ILE A 99 -4.71 -8.32 10.58
CA ILE A 99 -3.87 -7.29 11.21
C ILE A 99 -3.66 -6.18 10.18
N THR A 100 -4.04 -4.97 10.53
CA THR A 100 -3.97 -3.79 9.67
C THR A 100 -2.72 -2.97 9.93
N VAL A 101 -2.03 -2.57 8.87
CA VAL A 101 -0.79 -1.77 8.95
C VAL A 101 -0.98 -0.49 8.16
N SER A 102 -0.68 0.66 8.76
CA SER A 102 -0.83 1.97 8.12
C SER A 102 0.34 2.88 8.46
N PRO A 103 0.90 3.60 7.47
CA PRO A 103 1.89 4.64 7.72
C PRO A 103 1.26 5.91 8.30
N PHE A 104 -0.06 5.96 8.49
CA PHE A 104 -0.78 7.11 9.04
C PHE A 104 -1.29 6.80 10.44
N ALA A 105 -1.18 7.76 11.36
CA ALA A 105 -1.80 7.62 12.67
C ALA A 105 -3.32 7.48 12.52
N GLY A 106 -3.91 6.48 13.17
CA GLY A 106 -5.30 6.10 12.92
C GLY A 106 -5.78 5.03 13.89
N LEU A 107 -6.74 4.24 13.41
CA LEU A 107 -7.34 3.13 14.15
C LEU A 107 -6.77 1.75 13.75
N GLN A 108 -5.64 1.74 13.03
CA GLN A 108 -5.04 0.50 12.55
C GLN A 108 -4.26 -0.19 13.67
N ASP A 109 -4.09 -1.51 13.54
CA ASP A 109 -3.41 -2.33 14.54
C ASP A 109 -1.96 -1.87 14.75
N VAL A 110 -1.26 -1.66 13.63
CA VAL A 110 0.11 -1.16 13.53
C VAL A 110 0.09 0.19 12.81
N CYS A 111 0.25 1.27 13.55
CA CYS A 111 0.38 2.62 13.00
C CYS A 111 1.04 3.58 13.99
N PRO A 112 1.50 4.76 13.53
CA PRO A 112 2.06 5.76 14.41
C PRO A 112 1.07 6.23 15.48
N VAL A 113 1.59 6.58 16.66
CA VAL A 113 0.78 7.15 17.73
C VAL A 113 0.32 8.56 17.33
N HIS A 114 -0.98 8.82 17.46
CA HIS A 114 -1.53 10.16 17.27
C HIS A 114 -1.14 11.06 18.45
N GLY A 115 -0.42 12.15 18.17
CA GLY A 115 -0.02 13.15 19.16
C GLY A 115 -0.83 14.45 19.09
N GLY A 116 -1.87 14.52 18.26
CA GLY A 116 -2.66 15.73 18.05
C GLY A 116 -3.65 15.99 19.18
N LEU A 117 -4.02 17.26 19.37
CA LEU A 117 -5.00 17.69 20.40
C LEU A 117 -6.46 17.39 20.02
N LEU A 118 -6.73 17.09 18.75
CA LEU A 118 -8.06 16.83 18.23
C LEU A 118 -8.18 15.38 17.78
N ASP A 119 -9.24 14.71 18.21
CA ASP A 119 -9.58 13.34 17.81
C ASP A 119 -10.58 13.31 16.65
N VAL A 120 -10.26 14.04 15.58
CA VAL A 120 -11.08 14.07 14.36
C VAL A 120 -10.57 13.02 13.37
N GLN A 121 -11.47 12.15 12.91
CA GLN A 121 -11.16 11.08 11.97
C GLN A 121 -11.60 11.43 10.55
N LEU A 122 -10.80 11.04 9.56
CA LEU A 122 -11.12 11.09 8.13
C LEU A 122 -11.15 9.67 7.57
N ARG A 123 -12.24 9.32 6.88
CA ARG A 123 -12.37 8.03 6.20
C ARG A 123 -12.14 8.22 4.70
N LEU A 124 -11.11 7.59 4.17
CA LEU A 124 -10.71 7.62 2.76
C LEU A 124 -10.44 6.20 2.29
N ALA A 125 -11.16 5.74 1.26
CA ALA A 125 -10.92 4.46 0.59
C ALA A 125 -10.68 3.29 1.57
N ASN A 126 -11.62 3.08 2.49
CA ASN A 126 -11.56 2.04 3.55
C ASN A 126 -10.41 2.17 4.57
N MET A 127 -9.73 3.32 4.62
CA MET A 127 -8.77 3.66 5.68
C MET A 127 -9.30 4.81 6.53
N SER A 128 -9.19 4.69 7.86
CA SER A 128 -9.51 5.75 8.81
C SER A 128 -8.22 6.35 9.38
N ILE A 129 -7.95 7.61 9.06
CA ILE A 129 -6.77 8.35 9.52
C ILE A 129 -7.17 9.50 10.43
N MET A 130 -6.32 9.88 11.37
CA MET A 130 -6.52 11.07 12.19
C MET A 130 -6.22 12.33 11.38
N LEU A 131 -7.05 13.37 11.54
CA LEU A 131 -6.78 14.69 11.01
C LEU A 131 -5.68 15.35 11.86
N SER A 132 -4.46 15.41 11.32
CA SER A 132 -3.31 16.02 11.99
C SER A 132 -2.29 16.55 10.99
N LEU A 133 -1.48 17.52 11.42
CA LEU A 133 -0.37 18.02 10.61
C LEU A 133 0.67 16.92 10.35
N GLU A 134 0.87 16.02 11.31
CA GLU A 134 1.73 14.86 11.16
C GLU A 134 1.24 13.97 10.01
N ASN A 135 -0.05 13.63 9.94
CA ASN A 135 -0.59 12.78 8.87
C ASN A 135 -0.57 13.48 7.51
N VAL A 136 -0.80 14.79 7.43
CA VAL A 136 -0.61 15.56 6.19
C VAL A 136 0.85 15.51 5.73
N ARG A 137 1.80 15.63 6.66
CA ARG A 137 3.24 15.49 6.36
C ARG A 137 3.57 14.07 5.91
N ARG A 138 3.02 13.03 6.54
CA ARG A 138 3.20 11.62 6.11
C ARG A 138 2.62 11.37 4.73
N LEU A 139 1.46 11.96 4.39
CA LEU A 139 0.84 11.84 3.07
C LEU A 139 1.73 12.47 1.98
N THR A 140 2.28 13.64 2.29
CA THR A 140 3.21 14.32 1.39
C THR A 140 4.47 13.49 1.18
N ARG A 141 5.03 12.89 2.24
CA ARG A 141 6.21 12.00 2.15
C ARG A 141 5.95 10.68 1.43
N ALA A 142 4.72 10.17 1.50
CA ALA A 142 4.31 8.98 0.76
C ALA A 142 4.26 9.23 -0.75
N LEU A 143 3.86 10.43 -1.17
CA LEU A 143 3.85 10.83 -2.58
C LEU A 143 5.20 11.35 -3.06
N PHE A 144 5.97 12.01 -2.18
CA PHE A 144 7.26 12.61 -2.53
C PHE A 144 8.34 12.05 -1.60
N PRO A 145 9.09 11.03 -2.05
CA PRO A 145 10.10 10.36 -1.25
C PRO A 145 11.06 11.38 -0.61
N PRO A 146 11.20 11.37 0.72
CA PRO A 146 12.08 12.30 1.42
C PRO A 146 13.55 11.84 1.30
N PRO A 147 14.52 12.62 1.81
CA PRO A 147 15.92 12.21 1.82
C PRO A 147 16.14 10.87 2.54
N PRO A 148 17.21 10.12 2.21
CA PRO A 148 17.49 8.80 2.79
C PRO A 148 17.44 8.73 4.32
N SER A 149 17.93 9.75 5.01
CA SER A 149 17.87 9.84 6.48
C SER A 149 16.44 9.86 7.01
N THR A 150 15.52 10.55 6.32
CA THR A 150 14.10 10.57 6.70
C THR A 150 13.42 9.25 6.34
N MET A 151 13.81 8.59 5.25
CA MET A 151 13.30 7.26 4.92
C MET A 151 13.72 6.22 5.98
N HIS A 152 14.98 6.29 6.45
CA HIS A 152 15.46 5.45 7.56
C HIS A 152 14.65 5.67 8.83
N PHE A 153 14.41 6.93 9.19
CA PHE A 153 13.58 7.27 10.35
C PHE A 153 12.15 6.71 10.24
N LEU A 154 11.52 6.81 9.07
CA LEU A 154 10.18 6.23 8.84
C LEU A 154 10.17 4.70 8.96
N TRP A 155 11.26 4.06 8.53
CA TRP A 155 11.44 2.61 8.68
C TRP A 155 11.59 2.21 10.15
N GLU A 156 12.39 2.95 10.93
CA GLU A 156 12.52 2.76 12.39
C GLU A 156 11.18 2.95 13.11
N GLU A 157 10.45 4.04 12.81
CA GLU A 157 9.11 4.28 13.37
C GLU A 157 8.17 3.08 13.10
N GLY A 158 8.12 2.59 11.85
CA GLY A 158 7.28 1.45 11.48
C GLY A 158 7.68 0.14 12.20
N PHE A 159 8.97 -0.07 12.43
CA PHE A 159 9.46 -1.19 13.23
C PHE A 159 9.00 -1.08 14.68
N GLU A 160 9.16 0.09 15.30
CA GLU A 160 8.71 0.34 16.68
C GLU A 160 7.19 0.21 16.83
N ASP A 161 6.41 0.68 15.85
CA ASP A 161 4.96 0.52 15.83
C ASP A 161 4.56 -0.96 15.80
N ALA A 162 5.25 -1.78 15.00
CA ALA A 162 5.03 -3.22 14.94
C ALA A 162 5.40 -3.91 16.26
N VAL A 163 6.56 -3.58 16.85
CA VAL A 163 6.98 -4.10 18.15
C VAL A 163 5.95 -3.76 19.22
N ARG A 164 5.48 -2.50 19.28
CA ARG A 164 4.48 -2.04 20.24
C ARG A 164 3.16 -2.82 20.09
N PHE A 165 2.73 -3.04 18.85
CA PHE A 165 1.56 -3.87 18.57
C PHE A 165 1.75 -5.30 19.09
N LEU A 166 2.86 -5.96 18.75
CA LEU A 166 3.12 -7.34 19.17
C LEU A 166 3.19 -7.48 20.70
N GLN A 167 3.77 -6.50 21.40
CA GLN A 167 3.78 -6.44 22.87
C GLN A 167 2.36 -6.31 23.44
N ARG A 168 1.57 -5.38 22.91
CA ARG A 168 0.19 -5.13 23.35
C ARG A 168 -0.68 -6.38 23.19
N GLU A 169 -0.49 -7.13 22.11
CA GLU A 169 -1.25 -8.36 21.83
C GLU A 169 -0.68 -9.61 22.51
N GLY A 170 0.44 -9.50 23.22
CA GLY A 170 1.08 -10.64 23.89
C GLY A 170 1.68 -11.65 22.91
N PHE A 171 2.11 -11.21 21.72
CA PHE A 171 2.75 -12.06 20.70
C PHE A 171 4.28 -12.14 20.83
N MET A 172 4.87 -11.44 21.81
CA MET A 172 6.28 -11.61 22.17
C MET A 172 6.39 -12.17 23.57
N GLU A 173 7.17 -13.24 23.72
CA GLU A 173 7.59 -13.76 25.02
C GLU A 173 8.51 -12.73 25.70
N ALA A 174 8.41 -12.63 27.03
CA ALA A 174 9.16 -11.69 27.86
C ALA A 174 10.66 -12.05 27.95
#